data_AF-A0A7C1DRK3-F1
#
_entry.id   AF-A0A7C1DRK3-F1
#
_cell.length_a   1.000
_cell.length_b   1.000
_cell.length_c   1.000
_cell.angle_alpha   90.00
_cell.angle_beta   90.00
_cell.angle_gamma   90.00
#
_symmetry.space_group_name_H-M   'P 1'
#
loop_
_entity.id
_entity.type
_entity.pdbx_description
1 polymer ?
#
loop_
_entity_poly.entity_id
_entity_poly.type
_entity_poly.pdbx_seq_one_letter_code
_entity_poly.pdbx_strand_id
1 'polypeptide(L)'
;MKYQAYTRHNYLKIPKIKRLGKERLHSIDVVSYVLPFKTNNYVVDELIDWKSFENDPMYILNFPQKDMLEEKPYERLSKMIQNGTDRSTISRYANTVRLLLNPHPAGQLDHNVPTLNG
;
A
#
# COMPACT_ATOMS: atom_id res chain seq x y z
N MET A 1 11.29 -15.99 18.58
CA MET A 1 10.95 -14.56 18.37
C MET A 1 9.45 -14.38 18.55
N LYS A 2 8.98 -13.32 19.23
CA LYS A 2 7.53 -13.03 19.36
C LYS A 2 7.03 -12.35 18.09
N TYR A 3 5.88 -12.77 17.55
CA TYR A 3 5.29 -12.15 16.36
C TYR A 3 4.87 -10.70 16.62
N GLN A 4 5.20 -9.82 15.69
CA GLN A 4 4.79 -8.42 15.67
C GLN A 4 4.37 -8.03 14.25
N ALA A 5 3.15 -7.52 14.09
CA ALA A 5 2.63 -7.06 12.81
C ALA A 5 2.94 -5.57 12.58
N TYR A 6 3.28 -5.24 11.34
CA TYR A 6 3.42 -3.87 10.86
C TYR A 6 2.38 -3.55 9.79
N THR A 7 1.80 -2.37 9.89
CA THR A 7 0.72 -1.82 9.04
C THR A 7 0.97 -0.32 8.86
N ARG A 8 0.12 0.37 8.09
CA ARG A 8 0.16 1.84 7.96
C ARG A 8 0.27 2.57 9.30
N HIS A 9 -0.39 2.08 10.35
CA HIS A 9 -0.43 2.78 11.64
C HIS A 9 0.87 2.71 12.44
N ASN A 10 1.76 1.77 12.14
CA ASN A 10 2.93 1.50 12.98
C ASN A 10 4.21 1.13 12.21
N TYR A 11 4.21 1.11 10.88
CA TYR A 11 5.41 0.74 10.09
C TYR A 11 6.61 1.67 10.37
N LEU A 12 6.37 2.93 10.76
CA LEU A 12 7.43 3.86 11.18
C LEU A 12 8.18 3.41 12.45
N LYS A 13 7.66 2.44 13.19
CA LYS A 13 8.34 1.83 14.33
C LYS A 13 9.44 0.84 13.90
N ILE A 14 9.46 0.41 12.65
CA ILE A 14 10.51 -0.46 12.11
C ILE A 14 11.82 0.33 12.08
N PRO A 15 12.89 -0.08 12.80
CA PRO A 15 14.14 0.69 12.81
C PRO A 15 14.77 0.83 11.42
N LYS A 16 14.72 -0.24 10.60
CA LYS A 16 15.35 -0.30 9.27
C LYS A 16 14.63 0.55 8.21
N ILE A 17 13.35 0.89 8.40
CA ILE A 17 12.53 1.64 7.43
C ILE A 17 13.04 3.08 7.23
N LYS A 18 13.79 3.62 8.20
CA LYS A 18 14.35 4.98 8.11
C LYS A 18 15.33 5.15 6.94
N ARG A 19 15.85 4.05 6.38
CA ARG A 19 16.74 4.02 5.21
C ARG A 19 16.06 4.47 3.91
N LEU A 20 14.73 4.41 3.84
CA LEU A 20 13.96 4.74 2.63
C LEU A 20 13.97 6.24 2.28
N GLY A 21 14.29 7.11 3.24
CA GLY A 21 14.15 8.55 3.06
C GLY A 21 12.70 9.03 3.10
N LYS A 22 12.51 10.35 3.16
CA LYS A 22 11.18 10.96 3.38
C LYS A 22 10.21 10.71 2.23
N GLU A 23 10.70 10.71 0.99
CA GLU A 23 9.86 10.59 -0.21
C GLU A 23 9.23 9.20 -0.34
N ARG A 24 10.02 8.13 -0.18
CA ARG A 24 9.48 6.75 -0.17
C ARG A 24 8.60 6.47 1.05
N LEU A 25 8.97 6.98 2.23
CA LEU A 25 8.12 6.84 3.43
C LEU A 25 6.76 7.53 3.25
N HIS A 26 6.75 8.70 2.60
CA HIS A 26 5.52 9.41 2.22
C HIS A 26 4.73 8.61 1.18
N SER A 27 5.40 8.05 0.18
CA SER A 27 4.75 7.19 -0.83
C SER A 27 4.03 5.99 -0.20
N ILE A 28 4.69 5.30 0.74
CA ILE A 28 4.06 4.22 1.52
C ILE A 28 2.82 4.73 2.26
N ASP A 29 2.90 5.91 2.90
CA ASP A 29 1.79 6.48 3.65
C ASP A 29 0.59 6.83 2.76
N VAL A 30 0.86 7.48 1.62
CA VAL A 30 -0.13 7.89 0.62
C VAL A 30 -0.83 6.68 0.04
N VAL A 31 -0.07 5.71 -0.49
CA VAL A 31 -0.63 4.55 -1.19
C VAL A 31 -1.39 3.66 -0.22
N SER A 32 -0.93 3.54 1.03
CA SER A 32 -1.61 2.74 2.05
C SER A 32 -2.98 3.28 2.51
N TYR A 33 -3.33 4.53 2.17
CA TYR A 33 -4.71 5.00 2.31
C TYR A 33 -5.66 4.34 1.33
N VAL A 34 -5.17 3.81 0.20
CA VAL A 34 -5.97 3.12 -0.83
C VAL A 34 -5.74 1.61 -0.73
N LEU A 35 -4.49 1.17 -0.74
CA LEU A 35 -4.10 -0.24 -0.74
C LEU A 35 -3.55 -0.62 0.64
N PRO A 36 -4.38 -1.18 1.54
CA PRO A 36 -3.91 -1.57 2.86
C PRO A 36 -2.84 -2.67 2.75
N PHE A 37 -1.81 -2.59 3.59
CA PHE A 37 -0.74 -3.58 3.65
C PHE A 37 -0.53 -4.07 5.08
N LYS A 38 0.04 -5.28 5.19
CA LYS A 38 0.47 -5.86 6.45
C LYS A 38 1.73 -6.68 6.20
N THR A 39 2.74 -6.46 7.04
CA THR A 39 3.93 -7.31 7.11
C THR A 39 4.21 -7.67 8.58
N ASN A 40 5.33 -8.34 8.87
CA ASN A 40 5.69 -8.75 10.22
C ASN A 40 7.19 -8.63 10.48
N ASN A 41 7.58 -8.75 11.75
CA ASN A 41 8.98 -8.65 12.17
C ASN A 41 9.89 -9.71 11.53
N TYR A 42 9.42 -10.93 11.26
CA TYR A 42 10.26 -11.91 10.56
C TYR A 42 10.59 -11.47 9.13
N VAL A 43 9.61 -10.97 8.37
CA VAL A 43 9.87 -10.47 7.02
C VAL A 43 10.84 -9.29 7.05
N VAL A 44 10.59 -8.34 7.95
CA VAL A 44 11.38 -7.11 8.08
C VAL A 44 12.81 -7.40 8.56
N ASP A 45 12.96 -8.31 9.50
CA ASP A 45 14.25 -8.55 10.15
C ASP A 45 15.11 -9.55 9.38
N GLU A 46 14.50 -10.59 8.81
CA GLU A 46 15.19 -11.74 8.24
C GLU A 46 15.13 -11.85 6.72
N LEU A 47 14.06 -11.36 6.07
CA LEU A 47 13.81 -11.63 4.65
C LEU A 47 14.14 -10.47 3.70
N ILE A 48 14.10 -9.23 4.18
CA ILE A 48 14.40 -8.05 3.37
C ILE A 48 15.88 -7.71 3.46
N ASP A 49 16.55 -7.63 2.31
CA ASP A 49 17.87 -7.01 2.22
C ASP A 49 17.76 -5.48 2.20
N TRP A 50 17.91 -4.86 3.38
CA TRP A 50 17.87 -3.42 3.54
C TRP A 50 19.09 -2.68 2.95
N LYS A 51 20.13 -3.38 2.51
CA LYS A 51 21.26 -2.76 1.79
C LYS A 51 20.94 -2.54 0.32
N SER A 52 20.07 -3.38 -0.26
CA SER A 52 19.68 -3.36 -1.67
C SER A 52 18.16 -3.39 -1.86
N PHE A 53 17.42 -2.74 -0.93
CA PHE A 53 15.96 -2.89 -0.83
C PHE A 53 15.19 -2.46 -2.09
N GLU A 54 15.76 -1.55 -2.89
CA GLU A 54 15.13 -1.04 -4.11
C GLU A 54 14.89 -2.13 -5.15
N ASN A 55 15.73 -3.18 -5.15
CA ASN A 55 15.62 -4.33 -6.04
C ASN A 55 15.21 -5.62 -5.28
N ASP A 56 14.91 -5.50 -3.99
CA ASP A 56 14.58 -6.65 -3.15
C ASP A 56 13.10 -7.03 -3.31
N PRO A 57 12.79 -8.26 -3.76
CA PRO A 57 11.42 -8.67 -4.00
C PRO A 57 10.59 -8.74 -2.71
N MET A 58 11.21 -9.06 -1.57
CA MET A 58 10.49 -9.10 -0.29
C MET A 58 10.07 -7.70 0.15
N TYR A 59 10.89 -6.67 -0.08
CA TYR A 59 10.52 -5.29 0.13
C TYR A 59 9.38 -4.88 -0.81
N ILE A 60 9.55 -5.11 -2.13
CA ILE A 60 8.59 -4.71 -3.16
C ILE A 60 7.21 -5.34 -2.90
N LEU A 61 7.16 -6.61 -2.50
CA LEU A 61 5.91 -7.33 -2.21
C LEU A 61 5.25 -6.92 -0.90
N ASN A 62 6.01 -6.47 0.10
CA ASN A 62 5.47 -6.19 1.44
C ASN A 62 5.13 -4.73 1.70
N PHE A 63 5.71 -3.81 0.94
CA PHE A 63 5.48 -2.37 1.12
C PHE A 63 4.81 -1.76 -0.12
N PRO A 64 3.81 -0.88 0.07
CA PRO A 64 3.20 -0.16 -1.03
C PRO A 64 4.20 0.68 -1.82
N GLN A 65 4.12 0.61 -3.15
CA GLN A 65 4.96 1.38 -4.06
C GLN A 65 4.13 2.51 -4.68
N LYS A 66 4.78 3.65 -4.97
CA LYS A 66 4.15 4.82 -5.59
C LYS A 66 3.36 4.47 -6.85
N ASP A 67 3.95 3.64 -7.71
CA ASP A 67 3.43 3.28 -9.02
C ASP A 67 2.22 2.32 -8.95
N MET A 68 1.81 1.90 -7.74
CA MET A 68 0.56 1.15 -7.55
C MET A 68 -0.70 2.02 -7.71
N LEU A 69 -0.55 3.35 -7.73
CA LEU A 69 -1.62 4.29 -8.04
C LEU A 69 -1.27 5.09 -9.29
N GLU A 70 -2.27 5.42 -10.08
CA GLU A 70 -2.14 6.43 -11.13
C GLU A 70 -1.69 7.78 -10.53
N GLU A 71 -0.95 8.54 -11.34
CA GLU A 71 -0.35 9.82 -10.95
C GLU A 71 -1.38 10.80 -10.35
N LYS A 72 -2.54 10.97 -11.00
CA LYS A 72 -3.59 11.90 -10.55
C LYS A 72 -4.14 11.54 -9.15
N PRO A 73 -4.62 10.31 -8.89
CA PRO A 73 -4.99 9.86 -7.54
C PRO A 73 -3.88 10.02 -6.50
N TYR A 74 -2.64 9.63 -6.85
CA TYR A 74 -1.50 9.73 -5.96
C TYR A 74 -1.22 11.18 -5.54
N GLU A 75 -1.10 12.09 -6.50
CA GLU A 75 -0.81 13.50 -6.23
C GLU A 75 -1.89 14.16 -5.38
N ARG A 76 -3.16 13.84 -5.66
CA ARG A 76 -4.28 14.41 -4.91
C ARG A 76 -4.26 13.95 -3.45
N LEU A 77 -4.05 12.65 -3.19
CA LEU A 77 -3.88 12.15 -1.82
C LEU A 77 -2.66 12.75 -1.14
N SER A 78 -1.54 12.83 -1.84
CA SER A 78 -0.30 13.42 -1.34
C SER A 78 -0.51 14.86 -0.85
N LYS A 79 -1.16 15.70 -1.67
CA LYS A 79 -1.52 17.09 -1.31
C LYS A 79 -2.48 17.14 -0.13
N MET A 80 -3.50 16.30 -0.09
CA MET A 80 -4.44 16.25 1.04
C MET A 80 -3.74 15.94 2.36
N ILE A 81 -2.81 14.98 2.36
CA ILE A 81 -2.02 14.59 3.54
C ILE A 81 -1.08 15.72 3.96
N GLN A 82 -0.36 16.33 3.01
CA GLN A 82 0.54 17.46 3.29
C GLN A 82 -0.18 18.69 3.85
N ASN A 83 -1.39 18.95 3.37
CA ASN A 83 -2.22 20.08 3.84
C ASN A 83 -2.93 19.79 5.18
N GLY A 84 -2.73 18.61 5.78
CA GLY A 84 -3.39 18.24 7.04
C GLY A 84 -4.90 18.09 6.92
N THR A 85 -5.39 17.67 5.74
CA THR A 85 -6.83 17.42 5.49
C THR A 85 -7.34 16.40 6.49
N ASP A 86 -8.59 16.55 6.93
CA ASP A 86 -9.20 15.64 7.89
C ASP A 86 -9.24 14.19 7.37
N ARG A 87 -9.14 13.24 8.30
CA ARG A 87 -9.08 11.81 7.98
C ARG A 87 -10.34 11.30 7.27
N SER A 88 -11.51 11.88 7.55
CA SER A 88 -12.77 11.44 6.94
C SER A 88 -12.78 11.77 5.45
N THR A 89 -12.30 12.95 5.08
CA THR A 89 -12.22 13.40 3.69
C THR A 89 -11.18 12.62 2.91
N ILE A 90 -10.01 12.35 3.50
CA ILE A 90 -9.01 11.46 2.90
C ILE A 90 -9.60 10.06 2.68
N SER A 91 -10.31 9.52 3.67
CA SER A 91 -10.93 8.19 3.59
C SER A 91 -11.99 8.11 2.49
N ARG A 92 -12.86 9.12 2.37
CA ARG A 92 -13.86 9.19 1.28
C ARG A 92 -13.19 9.19 -0.09
N TYR A 93 -12.17 10.04 -0.29
CA TYR A 93 -11.46 10.10 -1.56
C TYR A 93 -10.75 8.78 -1.88
N ALA A 94 -10.06 8.19 -0.89
CA ALA A 94 -9.41 6.90 -1.08
C ALA A 94 -10.40 5.78 -1.43
N ASN A 95 -11.62 5.81 -0.88
CA ASN A 95 -12.67 4.87 -1.28
C ASN A 95 -13.07 5.03 -2.75
N THR A 96 -13.20 6.28 -3.25
CA THR A 96 -13.43 6.53 -4.67
C THR A 96 -12.30 5.96 -5.53
N VAL A 97 -11.04 6.15 -5.13
CA VAL A 97 -9.89 5.59 -5.86
C VAL A 97 -9.95 4.05 -5.88
N ARG A 98 -10.28 3.40 -4.75
CA ARG A 98 -10.45 1.93 -4.71
C ARG A 98 -11.51 1.43 -5.69
N LEU A 99 -12.63 2.15 -5.80
CA LEU A 99 -13.71 1.78 -6.72
C LEU A 99 -13.27 1.90 -8.19
N LEU A 100 -12.38 2.84 -8.51
CA LEU A 100 -11.82 2.99 -9.87
C LEU A 100 -10.80 1.90 -10.20
N LEU A 101 -10.01 1.46 -9.21
CA LEU A 101 -9.02 0.39 -9.39
C LEU A 101 -9.64 -1.00 -9.56
N ASN A 102 -10.90 -1.18 -9.15
CA ASN A 102 -11.64 -2.42 -9.35
C ASN A 102 -12.48 -2.31 -10.63
N PRO A 103 -12.02 -2.79 -11.79
CA PRO A 103 -12.74 -2.68 -13.06
C PRO A 103 -14.09 -3.42 -13.08
N HIS A 104 -14.36 -4.31 -12.11
CA HIS A 104 -15.56 -5.14 -12.10
C HIS A 104 -16.33 -5.11 -10.77
N PRO A 105 -17.22 -4.12 -10.56
CA PRO A 105 -18.40 -4.30 -9.71
C PRO A 105 -19.52 -5.05 -10.46
N ALA A 106 -19.56 -4.98 -11.80
CA ALA A 106 -20.70 -5.42 -12.61
C ALA A 106 -20.45 -6.62 -13.56
N GLY A 107 -19.21 -6.84 -14.03
CA GLY A 107 -18.90 -7.87 -15.06
C GLY A 107 -18.29 -9.18 -14.53
N GLN A 108 -18.07 -9.29 -13.21
CA GLN A 108 -17.57 -10.53 -12.58
C GLN A 108 -18.58 -11.68 -12.75
N LEU A 109 -19.88 -11.35 -12.81
CA LEU A 109 -20.96 -12.30 -13.00
C LEU A 109 -21.04 -12.88 -14.41
N ASP A 110 -20.46 -12.24 -15.44
CA ASP A 110 -20.54 -12.75 -16.82
C ASP A 110 -19.36 -13.66 -17.19
N HIS A 111 -18.20 -13.46 -16.56
CA HIS A 111 -16.95 -14.16 -16.92
C HIS A 111 -16.49 -15.22 -15.92
N ASN A 112 -16.97 -15.20 -14.67
CA ASN A 112 -16.59 -16.16 -13.63
C ASN A 112 -17.73 -17.12 -13.25
N VAL A 113 -18.74 -17.30 -14.11
CA VAL A 113 -19.75 -18.34 -13.90
C VAL A 113 -19.13 -19.68 -14.25
N PRO A 114 -19.08 -20.65 -13.31
CA PRO A 114 -18.65 -22.00 -13.64
C PRO A 114 -19.61 -22.61 -14.66
N THR A 115 -19.09 -23.04 -15.80
CA THR A 115 -19.79 -23.87 -16.77
C THR A 115 -19.62 -25.34 -16.37
N LEU A 116 -20.68 -26.13 -16.48
CA LEU A 116 -20.57 -27.58 -16.32
C LEU A 116 -19.77 -28.10 -17.54
N ASN A 117 -18.47 -28.34 -17.33
CA ASN A 117 -17.42 -28.84 -18.25
C ASN A 117 -16.30 -27.85 -18.64
N GLY A 118 -16.28 -26.61 -18.15
CA GLY A 118 -15.25 -25.62 -18.48
C GLY A 118 -15.57 -24.81 -19.72
#